data_AF-A0A8C8XU70-F1
#
_entry.id   AF-A0A8C8XU70-F1
#
_cell.length_a   1.000
_cell.length_b   1.000
_cell.length_c   1.000
_cell.angle_alpha   90.00
_cell.angle_beta   90.00
_cell.angle_gamma   90.00
#
_symmetry.space_group_name_H-M   'P 1'
#
loop_
_entity.id
_entity.type
_entity.pdbx_description
1 polymer ?
#
loop_
_entity_poly.entity_id
_entity_poly.type
_entity_poly.pdbx_seq_one_letter_code
_entity_poly.pdbx_strand_id
1 'polypeptide(L)'
;MEQLGIQCSDLLRRSDIMDSLKNENFDLVFVEAFDFCSFLVAEKLGKPFVSILPTPFGSVDLGLPNPVSYVPVFHSLLTDHMDFWGRVRNFLMFLDFFLRQWRIQSTFDNTIKEHFPEGSRPVLSHLLKKAELWFVNSDFALEFARPLLPNTVYVGGLMARPVKPVPQVSETSALNRDFM
;
A
#
# COMPACT_ATOMS: atom_id res chain seq x y z
N MET A 1 16.41 -4.28 8.82
CA MET A 1 15.04 -4.69 8.46
C MET A 1 14.30 -5.35 9.62
N GLU A 2 14.96 -6.02 10.58
CA GLU A 2 14.32 -6.55 11.81
C GLU A 2 13.66 -5.49 12.70
N GLN A 3 14.03 -4.22 12.53
CA GLN A 3 13.57 -3.11 13.35
C GLN A 3 12.06 -2.91 13.31
N LEU A 4 11.39 -3.19 12.18
CA LEU A 4 9.92 -3.05 12.06
C LEU A 4 9.17 -4.02 12.99
N GLY A 5 9.56 -5.30 12.99
CA GLY A 5 8.98 -6.30 13.89
C GLY A 5 9.21 -5.96 15.36
N ILE A 6 10.42 -5.50 15.72
CA ILE A 6 10.78 -5.10 17.09
C ILE A 6 9.96 -3.89 17.54
N GLN A 7 9.90 -2.84 16.72
CA GLN A 7 9.08 -1.65 17.02
C GLN A 7 7.61 -2.01 17.21
N CYS A 8 7.10 -2.95 16.41
CA CYS A 8 5.74 -3.43 16.56
C CYS A 8 5.53 -4.22 17.85
N SER A 9 6.49 -5.09 18.23
CA SER A 9 6.46 -5.80 19.50
C SER A 9 6.47 -4.82 20.68
N ASP A 10 7.32 -3.80 20.64
CA ASP A 10 7.36 -2.76 21.67
C ASP A 10 6.03 -1.99 21.80
N LEU A 11 5.36 -1.71 20.68
CA LEU A 11 4.03 -1.07 20.69
C LEU A 11 2.97 -2.00 21.30
N LEU A 12 2.90 -3.25 20.84
CA LEU A 12 1.90 -4.22 21.31
C LEU A 12 2.11 -4.64 22.77
N ARG A 13 3.33 -4.53 23.28
CA ARG A 13 3.68 -4.78 24.69
C ARG A 13 3.20 -3.67 25.63
N ARG A 14 3.00 -2.45 25.14
CA ARG A 14 2.52 -1.30 25.94
C ARG A 14 1.03 -1.41 26.22
N SER A 15 0.68 -2.08 27.32
CA SER A 15 -0.69 -2.26 27.77
C SER A 15 -1.39 -0.94 28.07
N ASP A 16 -0.66 0.08 28.54
CA ASP A 16 -1.21 1.43 28.77
C ASP A 16 -1.83 2.02 27.50
N ILE A 17 -1.19 1.84 26.35
CA ILE A 17 -1.70 2.32 25.06
C ILE A 17 -2.76 1.37 24.51
N MET A 18 -2.50 0.06 24.51
CA MET A 18 -3.44 -0.91 23.94
C MET A 18 -4.76 -0.95 24.69
N ASP A 19 -4.74 -0.83 26.02
CA ASP A 19 -5.94 -0.76 26.84
C ASP A 19 -6.65 0.58 26.66
N SER A 20 -5.92 1.69 26.54
CA SER A 20 -6.49 2.99 26.20
C SER A 20 -7.25 2.94 24.86
N LEU A 21 -6.60 2.46 23.79
CA LEU A 21 -7.21 2.31 22.46
C LEU A 21 -8.43 1.38 22.48
N LYS A 22 -8.40 0.33 23.29
CA LYS A 22 -9.53 -0.59 23.46
C LYS A 22 -10.70 0.07 24.19
N ASN A 23 -10.42 0.87 25.22
CA ASN A 23 -11.42 1.54 26.05
C ASN A 23 -12.16 2.67 25.32
N GLU A 24 -11.51 3.32 24.36
CA GLU A 24 -12.14 4.31 23.47
C GLU A 24 -13.24 3.72 22.59
N ASN A 25 -13.30 2.38 22.42
CA ASN A 25 -14.37 1.67 21.72
C ASN A 25 -14.66 2.15 20.28
N PHE A 26 -13.61 2.42 19.50
CA PHE A 26 -13.76 2.77 18.08
C PHE A 26 -14.56 1.72 17.28
N ASP A 27 -15.36 2.16 16.31
CA ASP A 27 -16.10 1.26 15.41
C ASP A 27 -15.25 0.80 14.22
N LEU A 28 -14.25 1.58 13.81
CA LEU A 28 -13.44 1.37 12.62
C LEU A 28 -12.02 1.93 12.81
N VAL A 29 -11.01 1.25 12.26
CA VAL A 29 -9.62 1.70 12.28
C VAL A 29 -9.14 2.04 10.86
N PHE A 30 -8.45 3.16 10.69
CA PHE A 30 -7.72 3.45 9.46
C PHE A 30 -6.27 3.01 9.62
N VAL A 31 -5.78 2.18 8.69
CA VAL A 31 -4.43 1.62 8.74
C VAL A 31 -3.66 1.96 7.47
N GLU A 32 -2.39 2.31 7.60
CA GLU A 32 -1.51 2.53 6.46
C GLU A 32 -0.88 1.21 6.00
N ALA A 33 -0.95 0.92 4.70
CA ALA A 33 -0.53 -0.36 4.12
C ALA A 33 0.99 -0.56 4.00
N PHE A 34 1.80 0.44 4.36
CA PHE A 34 3.27 0.37 4.28
C PHE A 34 3.90 -0.30 5.51
N ASP A 35 3.33 -0.07 6.70
CA ASP A 35 3.74 -0.73 7.94
C ASP A 35 2.72 -1.80 8.36
N PHE A 36 3.15 -3.05 8.29
CA PHE A 36 2.34 -4.21 8.66
C PHE A 36 1.92 -4.23 10.14
N CYS A 37 2.58 -3.48 11.01
CA CYS A 37 2.20 -3.38 12.42
C CYS A 37 0.79 -2.82 12.61
N SER A 38 0.40 -1.85 11.77
CA SER A 38 -0.92 -1.20 11.85
C SER A 38 -2.06 -2.22 11.73
N PHE A 39 -1.89 -3.22 10.85
CA PHE A 39 -2.83 -4.32 10.70
C PHE A 39 -2.86 -5.22 11.94
N LEU A 40 -1.70 -5.53 12.54
CA LEU A 40 -1.64 -6.34 13.76
C LEU A 40 -2.31 -5.63 14.93
N VAL A 41 -2.16 -4.31 15.04
CA VAL A 41 -2.87 -3.50 16.04
C VAL A 41 -4.38 -3.60 15.82
N ALA A 42 -4.87 -3.45 14.58
CA ALA A 42 -6.29 -3.58 14.28
C ALA A 42 -6.84 -4.99 14.60
N GLU A 43 -6.09 -6.05 14.25
CA GLU A 43 -6.43 -7.43 14.61
C GLU A 43 -6.49 -7.62 16.13
N LYS A 44 -5.53 -7.04 16.87
CA LYS A 44 -5.46 -7.13 18.34
C LYS A 44 -6.62 -6.39 19.02
N LEU A 45 -7.06 -5.26 18.47
CA LEU A 45 -8.25 -4.53 18.92
C LEU A 45 -9.55 -5.26 18.55
N GLY A 46 -9.51 -6.18 17.59
CA GLY A 46 -10.68 -6.91 17.10
C GLY A 46 -11.69 -6.01 16.37
N LYS A 47 -11.19 -4.96 15.70
CA LYS A 47 -12.00 -3.97 14.99
C LYS A 47 -11.82 -4.10 13.48
N PRO A 48 -12.88 -3.87 12.67
CA PRO A 48 -12.73 -3.77 11.23
C PRO A 48 -11.82 -2.59 10.87
N PHE A 49 -11.16 -2.68 9.72
CA PHE A 49 -10.25 -1.62 9.29
C PHE A 49 -10.35 -1.30 7.80
N VAL A 50 -10.09 -0.04 7.49
CA VAL A 50 -9.89 0.46 6.13
C VAL A 50 -8.40 0.70 5.93
N SER A 51 -7.85 0.16 4.84
CA SER A 51 -6.44 0.31 4.52
C SER A 51 -6.21 1.43 3.52
N ILE A 52 -5.20 2.27 3.79
CA ILE A 52 -4.73 3.33 2.91
C ILE A 52 -3.38 2.93 2.35
N LEU A 53 -3.30 2.73 1.03
CA LEU A 53 -2.06 2.60 0.29
C LEU A 53 -1.64 4.00 -0.20
N PRO A 54 -0.57 4.60 0.35
CA PRO A 54 -0.16 5.96 0.00
C PRO A 54 0.49 6.08 -1.40
N THR A 55 0.78 4.93 -2.01
CA THR A 55 1.48 4.77 -3.30
C THR A 55 0.60 4.10 -4.35
N PRO A 56 0.98 4.16 -5.63
CA PRO A 56 0.36 3.35 -6.68
C PRO A 56 0.41 1.84 -6.38
N PHE A 57 -0.43 1.08 -7.07
CA PHE A 57 -0.47 -0.37 -6.92
C PHE A 57 0.87 -1.04 -7.27
N GLY A 58 1.19 -2.13 -6.58
CA GLY A 58 2.39 -2.93 -6.82
C GLY A 58 3.61 -2.54 -5.98
N SER A 59 3.47 -1.53 -5.12
CA SER A 59 4.46 -1.14 -4.09
C SER A 59 4.47 -2.08 -2.88
N VAL A 60 3.34 -2.75 -2.60
CA VAL A 60 3.16 -3.75 -1.53
C VAL A 60 2.49 -4.98 -2.12
N ASP A 61 2.89 -6.17 -1.66
CA ASP A 61 2.23 -7.42 -2.04
C ASP A 61 0.97 -7.64 -1.18
N LEU A 62 -0.19 -7.45 -1.80
CA LEU A 62 -1.51 -7.65 -1.17
C LEU A 62 -2.02 -9.10 -1.26
N GLY A 63 -1.19 -10.03 -1.77
CA GLY A 63 -1.60 -11.42 -2.00
C GLY A 63 -2.61 -11.58 -3.14
N LEU A 64 -2.62 -10.62 -4.07
CA LEU A 64 -3.38 -10.64 -5.32
C LEU A 64 -2.53 -11.21 -6.47
N PRO A 65 -3.14 -11.83 -7.49
CA PRO A 65 -2.42 -12.21 -8.70
C PRO A 65 -1.72 -11.00 -9.33
N ASN A 66 -0.40 -11.10 -9.53
CA ASN A 66 0.38 -10.06 -10.18
C ASN A 66 0.78 -10.53 -11.60
N PRO A 67 0.14 -10.01 -12.66
CA PRO A 67 0.39 -10.48 -14.03
C PRO A 67 1.66 -9.85 -14.61
N VAL A 68 2.81 -10.37 -14.19
CA VAL A 68 4.16 -9.91 -14.56
C VAL A 68 4.48 -9.91 -16.07
N SER A 69 3.63 -10.53 -16.89
CA SER A 69 3.80 -10.53 -18.35
C SER A 69 3.43 -9.20 -19.01
N TYR A 70 2.59 -8.38 -18.37
CA TYR A 70 2.13 -7.09 -18.88
C TYR A 70 1.99 -5.99 -17.82
N VAL A 71 2.04 -6.30 -16.52
CA VAL A 71 2.12 -5.28 -15.47
C VAL A 71 3.58 -5.10 -15.05
N PRO A 72 4.18 -3.93 -15.28
CA PRO A 72 5.54 -3.67 -14.85
C PRO A 72 5.62 -3.58 -13.31
N VAL A 73 6.70 -4.11 -12.74
CA VAL A 73 6.98 -3.99 -11.30
C VAL A 73 7.17 -2.53 -10.95
N PHE A 74 6.69 -2.14 -9.76
CA PHE A 74 6.81 -0.79 -9.24
C PHE A 74 8.27 -0.31 -9.31
N HIS A 75 8.48 0.90 -9.84
CA HIS A 75 9.81 1.48 -10.13
C HIS A 75 10.69 0.75 -11.17
N SER A 76 10.16 -0.18 -11.98
CA SER A 76 10.94 -0.83 -13.04
C SER A 76 11.28 0.05 -14.24
N LEU A 77 10.56 1.17 -14.42
CA LEU A 77 10.58 2.03 -15.61
C LEU A 77 10.18 1.30 -16.91
N LEU A 78 9.54 0.13 -16.79
CA LEU A 78 8.93 -0.59 -17.89
C LEU A 78 7.49 -0.12 -18.11
N THR A 79 6.95 -0.43 -19.28
CA THR A 79 5.55 -0.16 -19.65
C THR A 79 4.77 -1.47 -19.73
N ASP A 80 3.48 -1.39 -20.05
CA ASP A 80 2.62 -2.53 -20.37
C ASP A 80 2.96 -3.20 -21.71
N HIS A 81 3.71 -2.50 -22.57
CA HIS A 81 4.20 -3.00 -23.84
C HIS A 81 5.66 -3.46 -23.74
N MET A 82 5.87 -4.70 -23.29
CA MET A 82 7.18 -5.33 -23.17
C MET A 82 7.41 -6.40 -24.25
N ASP A 83 8.60 -6.38 -24.85
CA ASP A 83 9.14 -7.48 -25.64
C ASP A 83 9.58 -8.65 -24.73
N PHE A 84 10.12 -9.72 -25.32
CA PHE A 84 10.54 -10.90 -24.54
C PHE A 84 11.54 -10.55 -23.44
N TRP A 85 12.55 -9.74 -23.75
CA TRP A 85 13.59 -9.37 -22.78
C TRP A 85 13.08 -8.42 -21.71
N GLY A 86 12.17 -7.50 -22.05
CA GLY A 86 11.44 -6.67 -21.10
C GLY A 86 10.66 -7.52 -20.10
N ARG A 87 9.97 -8.57 -20.56
CA ARG A 87 9.24 -9.50 -19.68
C ARG A 87 10.17 -10.32 -18.79
N VAL A 88 11.30 -10.79 -19.31
CA VAL A 88 12.32 -11.50 -18.51
C VAL A 88 12.88 -10.57 -17.43
N ARG A 89 13.22 -9.33 -17.78
CA ARG A 89 13.67 -8.32 -16.82
C ARG A 89 12.59 -8.05 -15.76
N ASN A 90 11.35 -7.85 -16.18
CA ASN A 90 10.23 -7.59 -15.26
C ASN A 90 10.03 -8.76 -14.28
N PHE A 91 10.12 -10.00 -14.77
CA PHE A 91 10.02 -11.20 -13.93
C PHE A 91 11.15 -11.29 -12.89
N LEU A 92 12.40 -11.00 -13.28
CA LEU A 92 13.52 -10.98 -12.35
C LEU A 92 13.37 -9.89 -11.27
N MET A 93 12.89 -8.70 -11.67
CA MET A 93 12.58 -7.62 -10.73
C MET A 93 11.43 -7.99 -9.79
N PHE A 94 10.42 -8.71 -10.29
CA PHE A 94 9.31 -9.20 -9.48
C PHE A 94 9.79 -10.22 -8.45
N LEU A 95 10.69 -11.14 -8.83
CA LEU A 95 11.25 -12.12 -7.91
C LEU A 95 12.03 -11.44 -6.77
N ASP A 96 12.86 -10.44 -7.09
CA ASP A 96 13.56 -9.65 -6.06
C ASP A 96 12.56 -8.91 -5.15
N PHE A 97 11.55 -8.25 -5.72
CA PHE A 97 10.48 -7.60 -4.96
C PHE A 97 9.76 -8.58 -4.02
N PHE A 98 9.33 -9.74 -4.53
CA PHE A 98 8.64 -10.77 -3.76
C PHE A 98 9.50 -11.29 -2.61
N LEU A 99 10.78 -11.59 -2.85
CA LEU A 99 11.71 -12.04 -1.81
C LEU A 99 11.95 -10.98 -0.73
N ARG A 100 12.00 -9.69 -1.10
CA ARG A 100 12.10 -8.58 -0.14
C ARG A 100 10.84 -8.46 0.71
N GLN A 101 9.66 -8.50 0.09
CA GLN A 101 8.37 -8.45 0.80
C GLN A 101 8.25 -9.63 1.76
N TRP A 102 8.55 -10.84 1.31
CA TRP A 102 8.58 -12.04 2.16
C TRP A 102 9.51 -11.86 3.36
N ARG A 103 10.72 -11.33 3.14
CA ARG A 103 11.68 -11.06 4.21
C ARG A 103 11.15 -10.04 5.21
N ILE A 104 10.52 -8.95 4.75
CA ILE A 104 9.90 -7.94 5.61
C ILE A 104 8.77 -8.58 6.44
N GLN A 105 7.87 -9.33 5.81
CA GLN A 105 6.77 -9.99 6.51
C GLN A 105 7.29 -10.96 7.58
N SER A 106 8.34 -11.73 7.28
CA SER A 106 8.93 -12.69 8.23
C SER A 106 9.51 -12.02 9.49
N THR A 107 9.83 -10.72 9.44
CA THR A 107 10.29 -9.99 10.64
C THR A 107 9.19 -9.84 11.71
N PHE A 108 7.92 -9.97 11.33
CA PHE A 108 6.78 -9.90 12.25
C PHE A 108 6.43 -11.27 12.86
N ASP A 109 7.01 -12.38 12.40
CA ASP A 109 6.66 -13.72 12.87
C ASP A 109 6.87 -13.88 14.39
N ASN A 110 7.97 -13.33 14.92
CA ASN A 110 8.25 -13.37 16.35
C ASN A 110 7.26 -12.51 17.14
N THR A 111 6.96 -11.30 16.65
CA THR A 111 5.96 -10.41 17.24
C THR A 111 4.59 -11.06 17.30
N ILE A 112 4.18 -11.71 16.21
CA ILE A 112 2.92 -12.46 16.13
C ILE A 112 2.92 -13.61 17.15
N LYS A 113 4.00 -14.39 17.24
CA LYS A 113 4.10 -15.50 18.19
C LYS A 113 4.02 -15.06 19.66
N GLU A 114 4.62 -13.91 19.98
CA GLU A 114 4.68 -13.34 21.32
C GLU A 114 3.34 -12.72 21.74
N HIS A 115 2.66 -12.01 20.83
CA HIS A 115 1.50 -11.20 21.18
C HIS A 115 0.16 -11.85 20.84
N PHE A 116 0.10 -12.94 20.08
CA PHE A 116 -1.15 -13.61 19.72
C PHE A 116 -1.19 -15.05 20.25
N PRO A 117 -2.32 -15.49 20.86
CA PRO A 117 -2.50 -16.87 21.30
C PRO A 117 -2.31 -17.86 20.16
N GLU A 118 -1.78 -19.05 20.44
CA GLU A 118 -1.35 -20.01 19.41
C GLU A 118 -2.45 -20.38 18.40
N GLY A 119 -3.70 -20.51 18.86
CA GLY A 119 -4.85 -20.83 18.02
C GLY A 119 -5.40 -19.67 17.19
N SER A 120 -4.95 -18.44 17.43
CA SER A 120 -5.44 -17.22 16.80
C SER A 120 -4.32 -16.35 16.22
N ARG A 121 -3.16 -16.94 15.91
CA ARG A 121 -2.04 -16.22 15.29
C ARG A 121 -2.43 -15.78 13.88
N PRO A 122 -2.46 -14.47 13.57
CA PRO A 122 -2.75 -14.01 12.21
C PRO A 122 -1.64 -14.39 11.25
N VAL A 123 -2.01 -14.68 10.00
CA VAL A 123 -1.08 -14.75 8.88
C VAL A 123 -1.15 -13.41 8.15
N LEU A 124 -0.02 -12.71 8.04
CA LEU A 124 0.00 -11.32 7.58
C LEU A 124 -0.60 -11.15 6.17
N SER A 125 -0.29 -12.05 5.24
CA SER A 125 -0.88 -12.05 3.89
C SER A 125 -2.40 -12.27 3.87
N HIS A 126 -2.96 -12.95 4.86
CA HIS A 126 -4.42 -13.09 5.02
C HIS A 126 -5.01 -11.85 5.66
N LEU A 127 -4.27 -11.22 6.58
CA LEU A 127 -4.70 -10.02 7.26
C LEU A 127 -4.92 -8.87 6.27
N LEU A 128 -4.06 -8.70 5.27
CA LEU A 128 -4.25 -7.72 4.19
C LEU A 128 -5.59 -7.89 3.45
N LYS A 129 -6.08 -9.13 3.34
CA LYS A 129 -7.36 -9.43 2.66
C LYS A 129 -8.59 -9.14 3.53
N LYS A 130 -8.42 -8.90 4.84
CA LYS A 130 -9.51 -8.57 5.77
C LYS A 130 -9.91 -7.10 5.76
N ALA A 131 -9.22 -6.23 5.04
CA ALA A 131 -9.60 -4.83 4.97
C ALA A 131 -11.04 -4.71 4.43
N GLU A 132 -11.87 -3.89 5.06
CA GLU A 132 -13.24 -3.61 4.61
C GLU A 132 -13.23 -2.75 3.34
N LEU A 133 -12.23 -1.89 3.22
CA LEU A 133 -12.00 -1.06 2.04
C LEU A 133 -10.50 -0.80 1.84
N TRP A 134 -10.10 -0.70 0.58
CA TRP A 134 -8.75 -0.32 0.16
C TRP A 134 -8.77 1.05 -0.51
N PHE A 135 -8.27 2.07 0.16
CA PHE A 135 -8.01 3.37 -0.43
C PHE A 135 -6.63 3.37 -1.07
N VAL A 136 -6.55 3.60 -2.37
CA VAL A 136 -5.28 3.71 -3.09
C VAL A 136 -5.10 5.13 -3.54
N ASN A 137 -4.03 5.78 -3.06
CA ASN A 137 -3.68 7.16 -3.40
C ASN A 137 -3.09 7.25 -4.81
N SER A 138 -3.93 6.97 -5.80
CA SER A 138 -3.64 6.98 -7.23
C SER A 138 -4.94 7.19 -7.99
N ASP A 139 -4.85 7.52 -9.28
CA ASP A 139 -6.00 7.60 -10.18
C ASP A 139 -6.00 6.38 -11.10
N PHE A 140 -7.17 5.82 -11.39
CA PHE A 140 -7.29 4.65 -12.26
C PHE A 140 -6.69 4.89 -13.66
N ALA A 141 -6.69 6.14 -14.14
CA ALA A 141 -6.10 6.51 -15.43
C ALA A 141 -4.56 6.46 -15.44
N LEU A 142 -3.93 6.45 -14.27
CA LEU A 142 -2.48 6.38 -14.09
C LEU A 142 -1.98 4.97 -13.74
N GLU A 143 -2.90 4.02 -13.57
CA GLU A 143 -2.61 2.65 -13.16
C GLU A 143 -2.62 1.69 -14.35
N PHE A 144 -1.78 0.65 -14.26
CA PHE A 144 -1.84 -0.44 -15.22
C PHE A 144 -3.06 -1.32 -14.95
N ALA A 145 -3.72 -1.78 -16.01
CA ALA A 145 -4.84 -2.70 -15.91
C ALA A 145 -4.41 -3.97 -15.17
N ARG A 146 -5.03 -4.26 -14.03
CA ARG A 146 -4.69 -5.41 -13.17
C ARG A 146 -5.89 -5.88 -12.36
N PRO A 147 -5.88 -7.13 -11.84
CA PRO A 147 -6.89 -7.58 -10.90
C PRO A 147 -6.88 -6.74 -9.62
N LEU A 148 -8.07 -6.34 -9.16
CA LEU A 148 -8.29 -5.58 -7.94
C LEU A 148 -9.16 -6.38 -6.97
N LEU A 149 -9.06 -6.06 -5.67
CA LEU A 149 -10.10 -6.47 -4.72
C LEU A 149 -11.39 -5.71 -5.03
N PRO A 150 -12.58 -6.33 -4.82
CA PRO A 150 -13.86 -5.70 -5.10
C PRO A 150 -14.14 -4.46 -4.25
N ASN A 151 -13.44 -4.32 -3.13
CA ASN A 151 -13.54 -3.22 -2.18
C ASN A 151 -12.39 -2.20 -2.31
N THR A 152 -11.76 -2.11 -3.48
CA THR A 152 -10.74 -1.09 -3.79
C THR A 152 -11.38 0.19 -4.33
N VAL A 153 -10.97 1.34 -3.78
CA VAL A 153 -11.36 2.68 -4.22
C VAL A 153 -10.11 3.52 -4.47
N TYR A 154 -10.02 4.11 -5.65
CA TYR A 154 -8.98 5.06 -6.01
C TYR A 154 -9.30 6.44 -5.45
N VAL A 155 -8.37 6.99 -4.67
CA VAL A 155 -8.44 8.30 -4.03
C VAL A 155 -7.20 9.11 -4.37
N GLY A 156 -6.97 9.35 -5.66
CA GLY A 156 -5.83 10.13 -6.13
C GLY A 156 -5.83 11.56 -5.59
N GLY A 157 -4.66 12.06 -5.22
CA GLY A 157 -4.49 13.46 -4.83
C GLY A 157 -5.00 13.80 -3.43
N LEU A 158 -5.04 12.84 -2.49
CA LEU A 158 -5.41 13.10 -1.08
C LEU A 158 -4.61 14.26 -0.45
N MET A 159 -3.37 14.46 -0.91
CA MET A 159 -2.47 15.51 -0.42
C MET A 159 -2.42 16.75 -1.34
N ALA A 160 -3.19 16.78 -2.43
CA ALA A 160 -3.19 17.89 -3.38
C ALA A 160 -3.97 19.08 -2.81
N ARG A 161 -3.43 20.29 -3.01
CA ARG A 161 -4.15 21.53 -2.68
C ARG A 161 -5.18 21.83 -3.78
N PRO A 162 -6.28 22.55 -3.46
CA PRO A 162 -7.22 23.01 -4.47
C PRO A 162 -6.49 23.72 -5.61
N VAL A 163 -6.78 23.31 -6.84
CA VAL A 163 -6.14 23.86 -8.03
C VAL A 163 -6.56 25.33 -8.18
N LYS A 164 -5.58 26.23 -8.29
CA LYS A 164 -5.87 27.62 -8.68
C LYS A 164 -6.23 27.65 -10.17
N PRO A 165 -7.21 28.45 -10.60
CA PRO A 165 -7.54 28.58 -12.02
C PRO A 165 -6.29 28.91 -12.82
N VAL A 166 -6.11 28.24 -13.96
CA VAL A 166 -5.04 28.59 -14.90
C VAL A 166 -5.31 30.02 -15.39
N PRO A 167 -4.34 30.95 -15.30
CA PRO A 167 -4.51 32.28 -15.86
C PRO A 167 -4.85 32.15 -17.35
N GLN A 168 -5.95 32.74 -17.80
CA GLN A 168 -6.26 32.75 -19.22
C GLN A 168 -5.19 33.58 -19.93
N VAL A 169 -4.27 32.92 -20.62
CA VAL A 169 -3.41 33.59 -21.59
C VAL A 169 -4.30 33.84 -22.80
N SER A 170 -4.73 35.08 -23.00
CA SER A 170 -5.37 35.49 -24.25
C SER A 170 -4.39 35.22 -25.40
N GLU A 171 -4.84 34.51 -26.43
CA GLU A 171 -4.05 34.10 -27.62
C GLU A 171 -3.27 35.26 -28.28
N THR A 172 -3.68 36.50 -28.02
CA THR A 172 -3.01 37.73 -28.49
C THR A 172 -1.60 37.95 -27.95
N SER A 173 -1.20 37.37 -26.81
CA SER A 173 0.18 37.55 -26.28
C SER A 173 1.20 36.53 -26.81
N ALA A 174 0.76 35.43 -27.44
CA ALA A 174 1.66 34.43 -28.01
C ALA A 174 2.10 34.79 -29.43
N LEU A 175 1.28 35.52 -30.19
CA LEU A 175 1.58 35.88 -31.59
C LEU A 175 2.53 37.08 -31.75
N ASN A 176 2.85 37.81 -30.67
CA ASN A 176 3.72 39.00 -30.71
C ASN A 176 5.16 38.76 -30.23
N ARG A 177 5.60 37.50 -30.05
CA ARG A 177 6.98 37.19 -29.64
C ARG A 177 7.86 36.53 -30.71
N ASP A 178 7.34 36.29 -31.92
CA ASP A 178 8.09 35.68 -33.04
C ASP A 178 8.46 36.65 -34.18
N PHE A 179 8.35 37.97 -33.96
CA PHE A 179 8.87 38.98 -34.90
C PHE A 179 9.52 40.16 -34.15
N MET A 180 10.78 40.00 -33.74
CA MET A 180 11.80 41.06 -33.79
C MET A 180 13.20 40.46 -33.69
#